data_AF-A0A9E2PYB9-F1
#
_entry.id   AF-A0A9E2PYB9-F1
#
_cell.length_a   1.000
_cell.length_b   1.000
_cell.length_c   1.000
_cell.angle_alpha   90.00
_cell.angle_beta   90.00
_cell.angle_gamma   90.00
#
_symmetry.space_group_name_H-M   'P 1'
#
loop_
_entity.id
_entity.type
_entity.pdbx_description
1 polymer ?
#
loop_
_entity_poly.entity_id
_entity_poly.type
_entity_poly.pdbx_seq_one_letter_code
_entity_poly.pdbx_strand_id
1 'polypeptide(L)'
;MNEDKDTKLAIELSQNLSRQRKEILSLPPEKALDRILDSPQPAAIVHSFPEEDFYFLINDIGLEDSLQLLSLASDKQLEYILDIEVWERDRISVNRVTKWLDLFFRADPQRFVRWFLNKKTELIEFYLFKNIEVKIREHDQDPSIFGDDFFTLDDVYYIRFVDLPVDTESDSNFIKKRNEFLSDFIESLSGYDHNTFQNVLLEAFSVIPAEYEEEAFRLRNVRLAEKGFLPFDEAIGIYQPLKPEALSRQSAKFIAERSERRMYIPVPYYSTGMLKEGNLFTDSLKKIEKDDVLEQIQVELAGLANQILVADQKMIRNKEELGDIVKKACGYISIGLKRLTEEGRDLDENRAVALIKRFPLSQIFRVGYGLVLELKWRAEKWRKISWFEKNKLHLSFWGEGWIGVLGGLLIKRPLYYDNYKTGVLYREFYSIEDIKHTEKVLNEIIAFDRLLSRMTVNLAPPYGGSLTHKNLVLTLWARHYLGFSDAIIPLDLDEFNIFFDDLWSSD
;
A
#
# COMPACT_ATOMS: atom_id res chain seq x y z
N MET A 1 12.54 40.79 -23.46
CA MET A 1 11.47 40.48 -24.45
C MET A 1 11.56 39.04 -24.98
N ASN A 2 12.75 38.43 -25.09
CA ASN A 2 12.89 37.00 -25.44
C ASN A 2 12.55 36.03 -24.28
N GLU A 3 12.95 36.33 -23.04
CA GLU A 3 12.64 35.47 -21.88
C GLU A 3 11.13 35.26 -21.66
N ASP A 4 10.32 36.30 -21.88
CA ASP A 4 8.86 36.20 -21.73
C ASP A 4 8.19 35.38 -22.85
N LYS A 5 8.85 35.25 -24.01
CA LYS A 5 8.37 34.46 -25.15
C LYS A 5 8.73 32.98 -25.01
N ASP A 6 9.95 32.70 -24.55
CA ASP A 6 10.40 31.35 -24.22
C ASP A 6 9.62 30.76 -23.04
N THR A 7 9.31 31.59 -22.03
CA THR A 7 8.47 31.20 -20.90
C THR A 7 7.04 30.86 -21.34
N LYS A 8 6.45 31.63 -22.27
CA LYS A 8 5.12 31.34 -22.84
C LYS A 8 5.08 30.05 -23.65
N LEU A 9 6.10 29.80 -24.48
CA LEU A 9 6.20 28.55 -25.25
C LEU A 9 6.38 27.33 -24.34
N ALA A 10 7.20 27.44 -23.29
CA ALA A 10 7.37 26.38 -22.29
C ALA A 10 6.06 26.08 -21.54
N ILE A 11 5.28 27.12 -21.21
CA ILE A 11 3.96 26.99 -20.60
C ILE A 11 2.99 26.24 -21.52
N GLU A 12 2.92 26.63 -22.80
CA GLU A 12 1.99 26.02 -23.77
C GLU A 12 2.33 24.55 -24.04
N LEU A 13 3.63 24.24 -24.16
CA LEU A 13 4.12 22.88 -24.32
C LEU A 13 3.81 22.01 -23.10
N SER A 14 4.03 22.53 -21.89
CA SER A 14 3.69 21.84 -20.64
C SER A 14 2.19 21.55 -20.50
N GLN A 15 1.34 22.51 -20.88
CA GLN A 15 -0.12 22.33 -20.87
C GLN A 15 -0.57 21.29 -21.90
N ASN A 16 0.02 21.28 -23.09
CA ASN A 16 -0.28 20.29 -24.12
C ASN A 16 0.11 18.88 -23.65
N LEU A 17 1.32 18.71 -23.11
CA LEU A 17 1.76 17.44 -22.52
C LEU A 17 0.85 16.99 -21.38
N SER A 18 0.42 17.90 -20.51
CA SER A 18 -0.50 17.55 -19.42
C SER A 18 -1.85 17.05 -19.92
N ARG A 19 -2.39 17.66 -20.98
CA ARG A 19 -3.62 17.19 -21.62
C ARG A 19 -3.44 15.80 -22.25
N GLN A 20 -2.33 15.59 -22.94
CA GLN A 20 -2.01 14.29 -23.56
C GLN A 20 -1.85 13.19 -22.50
N ARG A 21 -1.15 13.46 -21.39
CA ARG A 21 -1.05 12.50 -20.27
C ARG A 21 -2.43 12.09 -19.77
N LYS A 22 -3.29 13.06 -19.49
CA LYS A 22 -4.64 12.79 -18.97
C LYS A 22 -5.46 11.92 -19.92
N GLU A 23 -5.35 12.17 -21.23
CA GLU A 23 -5.97 11.36 -22.27
C GLU A 23 -5.41 9.93 -22.25
N ILE A 24 -4.08 9.77 -22.30
CA ILE A 24 -3.40 8.48 -22.30
C ILE A 24 -3.76 7.64 -21.07
N LEU A 25 -3.75 8.24 -19.87
CA LEU A 25 -4.07 7.52 -18.63
C LEU A 25 -5.53 7.08 -18.53
N SER A 26 -6.41 7.66 -19.34
CA SER A 26 -7.82 7.27 -19.42
C SER A 26 -8.08 6.14 -20.42
N LEU A 27 -7.11 5.80 -21.26
CA LEU A 27 -7.21 4.73 -22.25
C LEU A 27 -6.89 3.36 -21.62
N PRO A 28 -7.39 2.26 -22.22
CA PRO A 28 -6.91 0.92 -21.92
C PRO A 28 -5.39 0.78 -22.19
N PRO A 29 -4.69 -0.12 -21.50
CA PRO A 29 -3.22 -0.21 -21.54
C PRO A 29 -2.63 -0.32 -22.94
N GLU A 30 -3.15 -1.22 -23.78
CA GLU A 30 -2.70 -1.41 -25.18
C GLU A 30 -2.82 -0.11 -25.99
N LYS A 31 -3.97 0.57 -25.91
CA LYS A 31 -4.21 1.83 -26.63
C LYS A 31 -3.36 2.97 -26.06
N ALA A 32 -3.07 2.94 -24.77
CA ALA A 32 -2.19 3.93 -24.13
C ALA A 32 -0.75 3.79 -24.65
N LEU A 33 -0.25 2.55 -24.80
CA LEU A 33 1.04 2.25 -25.39
C LEU A 33 1.12 2.76 -26.84
N ASP A 34 0.20 2.33 -27.69
CA ASP A 34 0.16 2.73 -29.11
C ASP A 34 0.12 4.25 -29.25
N ARG A 35 -0.71 4.91 -28.44
CA ARG A 35 -0.86 6.37 -28.46
C ARG A 35 0.42 7.13 -28.11
N ILE A 36 1.26 6.57 -27.23
CA ILE A 36 2.57 7.14 -26.88
C ILE A 36 3.55 6.94 -28.03
N LEU A 37 3.62 5.72 -28.57
CA LEU A 37 4.58 5.34 -29.61
C LEU A 37 4.29 6.02 -30.97
N ASP A 38 3.01 6.22 -31.30
CA ASP A 38 2.55 6.91 -32.51
C ASP A 38 2.77 8.43 -32.45
N SER A 39 3.16 8.98 -31.30
CA SER A 39 3.46 10.39 -31.17
C SER A 39 4.69 10.78 -31.99
N PRO A 40 4.74 11.98 -32.60
CA PRO A 40 5.96 12.50 -33.22
C PRO A 40 7.15 12.61 -32.24
N GLN A 41 6.88 12.70 -30.94
CA GLN A 41 7.90 12.79 -29.88
C GLN A 41 7.56 11.87 -28.70
N PRO A 42 7.74 10.54 -28.82
CA PRO A 42 7.38 9.58 -27.78
C PRO A 42 8.16 9.82 -26.48
N ALA A 43 9.47 10.06 -26.57
CA ALA A 43 10.33 10.34 -25.41
C ALA A 43 9.86 11.56 -24.61
N ALA A 44 9.43 12.64 -25.28
CA ALA A 44 8.95 13.84 -24.61
C ALA A 44 7.65 13.58 -23.82
N ILE A 45 6.77 12.73 -24.36
CA ILE A 45 5.56 12.30 -23.65
C ILE A 45 5.94 11.43 -22.45
N VAL A 46 6.79 10.41 -22.63
CA VAL A 46 7.25 9.54 -21.55
C VAL A 46 7.87 10.34 -20.41
N HIS A 47 8.82 11.23 -20.73
CA HIS A 47 9.48 12.09 -19.74
C HIS A 47 8.55 13.10 -19.07
N SER A 48 7.39 13.37 -19.67
CA SER A 48 6.39 14.24 -19.06
C SER A 48 5.64 13.56 -17.91
N PHE A 49 5.58 12.22 -17.86
CA PHE A 49 4.90 11.52 -16.76
C PHE A 49 5.67 11.68 -15.45
N PRO A 50 4.98 11.96 -14.33
CA PRO A 50 5.52 11.66 -13.00
C PRO A 50 6.04 10.23 -12.93
N GLU A 51 7.08 10.00 -12.14
CA GLU A 51 7.70 8.68 -12.01
C GLU A 51 6.70 7.63 -11.48
N GLU A 52 5.83 8.02 -10.57
CA GLU A 52 4.71 7.22 -10.05
C GLU A 52 3.75 6.85 -11.17
N ASP A 53 3.38 7.82 -12.00
CA ASP A 53 2.38 7.61 -13.04
C ASP A 53 2.91 6.68 -14.13
N PHE A 54 4.19 6.84 -14.48
CA PHE A 54 4.91 5.98 -15.40
C PHE A 54 5.05 4.56 -14.86
N TYR A 55 5.37 4.40 -13.57
CA TYR A 55 5.47 3.09 -12.92
C TYR A 55 4.15 2.31 -12.99
N PHE A 56 3.01 2.94 -12.70
CA PHE A 56 1.73 2.24 -12.86
C PHE A 56 1.40 1.96 -14.33
N LEU A 57 1.76 2.85 -15.25
CA LEU A 57 1.52 2.65 -16.67
C LEU A 57 2.23 1.38 -17.19
N ILE A 58 3.51 1.19 -16.86
CA ILE A 58 4.25 0.00 -17.31
C ILE A 58 3.74 -1.29 -16.66
N ASN A 59 3.25 -1.23 -15.42
CA ASN A 59 2.68 -2.40 -14.75
C ASN A 59 1.29 -2.76 -15.30
N ASP A 60 0.47 -1.76 -15.64
CA ASP A 60 -0.84 -1.96 -16.26
C ASP A 60 -0.74 -2.54 -17.67
N ILE A 61 0.29 -2.15 -18.44
CA ILE A 61 0.59 -2.70 -19.77
C ILE A 61 1.15 -4.12 -19.64
N GLY A 62 2.05 -4.33 -18.68
CA GLY A 62 2.85 -5.54 -18.57
C GLY A 62 4.32 -5.23 -18.82
N LEU A 63 5.20 -5.71 -17.94
CA LEU A 63 6.63 -5.33 -17.97
C LEU A 63 7.32 -5.71 -19.28
N GLU A 64 7.07 -6.91 -19.79
CA GLU A 64 7.66 -7.42 -21.03
C GLU A 64 7.17 -6.65 -22.27
N ASP A 65 5.91 -6.23 -22.27
CA ASP A 65 5.33 -5.45 -23.38
C ASP A 65 5.74 -3.97 -23.31
N SER A 66 6.27 -3.52 -22.18
CA SER A 66 6.68 -2.13 -21.92
C SER A 66 8.15 -1.82 -22.24
N LEU A 67 8.93 -2.75 -22.80
CA LEU A 67 10.36 -2.55 -23.08
C LEU A 67 10.66 -1.29 -23.92
N GLN A 68 9.79 -0.98 -24.91
CA GLN A 68 9.93 0.24 -25.70
C GLN A 68 9.69 1.51 -24.89
N LEU A 69 8.82 1.47 -23.87
CA LEU A 69 8.64 2.60 -22.97
C LEU A 69 9.81 2.74 -22.00
N LEU A 70 10.37 1.62 -21.53
CA LEU A 70 11.56 1.62 -20.67
C LEU A 70 12.79 2.19 -21.39
N SER A 71 12.97 1.90 -22.68
CA SER A 71 14.07 2.48 -23.47
C SER A 71 13.95 4.00 -23.64
N LEU A 72 12.72 4.53 -23.57
CA LEU A 72 12.39 5.95 -23.64
C LEU A 72 12.27 6.63 -22.26
N ALA A 73 12.32 5.88 -21.15
CA ALA A 73 12.13 6.42 -19.80
C ALA A 73 13.26 7.37 -19.41
N SER A 74 13.02 8.37 -18.58
CA SER A 74 14.09 9.22 -18.05
C SER A 74 14.88 8.50 -16.94
N ASP A 75 16.11 8.96 -16.66
CA ASP A 75 16.93 8.40 -15.58
C ASP A 75 16.24 8.47 -14.21
N LYS A 76 15.42 9.51 -13.97
CA LYS A 76 14.62 9.64 -12.75
C LYS A 76 13.51 8.59 -12.64
N GLN A 77 12.88 8.26 -13.77
CA GLN A 77 11.85 7.22 -13.82
C GLN A 77 12.45 5.84 -13.55
N LEU A 78 13.60 5.53 -14.15
CA LEU A 78 14.33 4.28 -13.87
C LEU A 78 14.78 4.20 -12.39
N GLU A 79 15.26 5.31 -11.84
CA GLU A 79 15.64 5.40 -10.42
C GLU A 79 14.47 5.09 -9.49
N TYR A 80 13.32 5.71 -9.74
CA TYR A 80 12.11 5.50 -8.95
C TYR A 80 11.65 4.03 -8.99
N ILE A 81 11.72 3.39 -10.16
CA ILE A 81 11.40 1.96 -10.29
C ILE A 81 12.30 1.12 -9.38
N LEU A 82 13.62 1.37 -9.39
CA LEU A 82 14.55 0.66 -8.51
C LEU A 82 14.23 0.93 -7.03
N ASP A 83 13.97 2.18 -6.65
CA ASP A 83 13.62 2.56 -5.27
C ASP A 83 12.38 1.82 -4.74
N ILE A 84 11.41 1.51 -5.60
CA ILE A 84 10.21 0.77 -5.21
C ILE A 84 10.45 -0.75 -5.23
N GLU A 85 11.09 -1.28 -6.26
CA GLU A 85 10.99 -2.72 -6.56
C GLU A 85 12.11 -3.58 -5.99
N VAL A 86 13.34 -3.08 -5.86
CA VAL A 86 14.48 -3.96 -5.52
C VAL A 86 14.63 -4.25 -4.03
N TRP A 87 13.80 -3.62 -3.19
CA TRP A 87 13.91 -3.65 -1.74
C TRP A 87 12.94 -4.63 -1.08
N GLU A 88 13.44 -5.34 -0.08
CA GLU A 88 12.65 -6.09 0.88
C GLU A 88 12.83 -5.44 2.25
N ARG A 89 11.89 -4.54 2.58
CA ARG A 89 12.02 -3.60 3.71
C ARG A 89 13.27 -2.72 3.55
N ASP A 90 14.31 -3.05 4.29
CA ASP A 90 15.60 -2.36 4.43
C ASP A 90 16.77 -3.12 3.79
N ARG A 91 16.51 -4.26 3.13
CA ARG A 91 17.54 -5.09 2.48
C ARG A 91 17.32 -5.11 0.96
N ILE A 92 18.42 -5.15 0.20
CA ILE A 92 18.33 -5.27 -1.26
C ILE A 92 18.18 -6.75 -1.63
N SER A 93 17.14 -7.07 -2.39
CA SER A 93 16.92 -8.42 -2.91
C SER A 93 17.62 -8.60 -4.25
N VAL A 94 18.66 -9.44 -4.29
CA VAL A 94 19.40 -9.77 -5.53
C VAL A 94 18.47 -10.26 -6.64
N ASN A 95 17.47 -11.09 -6.33
CA ASN A 95 16.55 -11.62 -7.34
C ASN A 95 15.78 -10.50 -8.06
N ARG A 96 15.17 -9.60 -7.30
CA ARG A 96 14.47 -8.42 -7.82
C ARG A 96 15.40 -7.48 -8.58
N VAL A 97 16.64 -7.28 -8.12
CA VAL A 97 17.65 -6.51 -8.86
C VAL A 97 17.89 -7.15 -10.22
N THR A 98 18.23 -8.45 -10.28
CA THR A 98 18.45 -9.18 -11.54
C THR A 98 17.29 -8.99 -12.51
N LYS A 99 16.05 -9.15 -12.04
CA LYS A 99 14.85 -9.00 -12.88
C LYS A 99 14.78 -7.61 -13.52
N TRP A 100 14.99 -6.54 -12.75
CA TRP A 100 14.87 -5.18 -13.27
C TRP A 100 16.08 -4.76 -14.10
N LEU A 101 17.28 -5.23 -13.75
CA LEU A 101 18.47 -5.02 -14.58
C LEU A 101 18.34 -5.70 -15.94
N ASP A 102 17.84 -6.93 -15.98
CA ASP A 102 17.54 -7.65 -17.24
C ASP A 102 16.54 -6.88 -18.11
N LEU A 103 15.43 -6.40 -17.53
CA LEU A 103 14.43 -5.60 -18.27
C LEU A 103 15.02 -4.31 -18.84
N PHE A 104 15.79 -3.57 -18.05
CA PHE A 104 16.41 -2.34 -18.52
C PHE A 104 17.49 -2.61 -19.58
N PHE A 105 18.27 -3.67 -19.43
CA PHE A 105 19.28 -4.07 -20.40
C PHE A 105 18.65 -4.48 -21.72
N ARG A 106 17.60 -5.32 -21.70
CA ARG A 106 16.86 -5.73 -22.90
C ARG A 106 16.13 -4.57 -23.59
N ALA A 107 15.76 -3.53 -22.84
CA ALA A 107 15.14 -2.33 -23.40
C ALA A 107 16.13 -1.49 -24.24
N ASP A 108 17.34 -1.24 -23.73
CA ASP A 108 18.42 -0.55 -24.46
C ASP A 108 19.80 -0.86 -23.82
N PRO A 109 20.57 -1.84 -24.35
CA PRO A 109 21.83 -2.27 -23.74
C PRO A 109 22.88 -1.15 -23.67
N GLN A 110 23.02 -0.34 -24.72
CA GLN A 110 24.05 0.70 -24.80
C GLN A 110 23.73 1.85 -23.85
N ARG A 111 22.46 2.23 -23.75
CA ARG A 111 22.02 3.23 -22.78
C ARG A 111 22.13 2.70 -21.37
N PHE A 112 21.76 1.44 -21.14
CA PHE A 112 21.89 0.77 -19.84
C PHE A 112 23.32 0.87 -19.33
N VAL A 113 24.31 0.37 -20.07
CA VAL A 113 25.73 0.40 -19.66
C VAL A 113 26.18 1.81 -19.33
N ARG A 114 25.84 2.79 -20.19
CA ARG A 114 26.20 4.20 -19.97
C ARG A 114 25.54 4.79 -18.73
N TRP A 115 24.25 4.55 -18.52
CA TRP A 115 23.53 5.08 -17.35
C TRP A 115 24.11 4.49 -16.07
N PHE A 116 24.36 3.17 -16.06
CA PHE A 116 24.88 2.51 -14.88
C PHE A 116 26.29 2.96 -14.51
N LEU A 117 27.20 3.08 -15.48
CA LEU A 117 28.56 3.57 -15.25
C LEU A 117 28.63 5.03 -14.77
N ASN A 118 27.63 5.85 -15.10
CA ASN A 118 27.63 7.28 -14.75
C ASN A 118 26.82 7.60 -13.49
N LYS A 119 25.83 6.78 -13.14
CA LYS A 119 24.84 7.10 -12.09
C LYS A 119 24.66 6.02 -11.04
N LYS A 120 24.99 4.76 -11.35
CA LYS A 120 24.64 3.58 -10.55
C LYS A 120 25.84 2.61 -10.38
N THR A 121 27.07 3.11 -10.47
CA THR A 121 28.28 2.28 -10.46
C THR A 121 28.35 1.40 -9.20
N GLU A 122 28.14 2.01 -8.03
CA GLU A 122 28.15 1.29 -6.74
C GLU A 122 27.07 0.19 -6.66
N LEU A 123 25.90 0.37 -7.31
CA LEU A 123 24.86 -0.66 -7.37
C LEU A 123 25.30 -1.86 -8.20
N ILE A 124 26.01 -1.62 -9.32
CA ILE A 124 26.55 -2.70 -10.14
C ILE A 124 27.70 -3.39 -9.44
N GLU A 125 28.61 -2.65 -8.80
CA GLU A 125 29.69 -3.23 -8.02
C GLU A 125 29.13 -4.12 -6.90
N PHE A 126 28.13 -3.64 -6.15
CA PHE A 126 27.41 -4.45 -5.16
C PHE A 126 26.73 -5.68 -5.79
N TYR A 127 26.06 -5.51 -6.92
CA TYR A 127 25.38 -6.61 -7.59
C TYR A 127 26.37 -7.68 -8.08
N LEU A 128 27.48 -7.26 -8.69
CA LEU A 128 28.55 -8.15 -9.13
C LEU A 128 29.20 -8.84 -7.94
N PHE A 129 29.54 -8.12 -6.87
CA PHE A 129 30.07 -8.71 -5.63
C PHE A 129 29.20 -9.87 -5.11
N LYS A 130 27.87 -9.75 -5.22
CA LYS A 130 26.93 -10.79 -4.77
C LYS A 130 26.77 -11.97 -5.73
N ASN A 131 27.16 -11.82 -7.00
CA ASN A 131 26.81 -12.79 -8.05
C ASN A 131 27.99 -13.35 -8.82
N ILE A 132 29.17 -12.75 -8.74
CA ILE A 132 30.36 -13.23 -9.43
C ILE A 132 31.54 -13.35 -8.46
N GLU A 133 32.42 -14.29 -8.76
CA GLU A 133 33.76 -14.39 -8.20
C GLU A 133 34.75 -13.98 -9.28
N VAL A 134 35.66 -13.08 -8.93
CA VAL A 134 36.70 -12.58 -9.83
C VAL A 134 38.07 -13.00 -9.30
N LYS A 135 38.91 -13.56 -10.17
CA LYS A 135 40.32 -13.83 -9.90
C LYS A 135 41.18 -13.12 -10.94
N ILE A 136 42.26 -12.52 -10.47
CA ILE A 136 43.21 -11.80 -11.33
C ILE A 136 44.41 -12.72 -11.54
N ARG A 137 44.76 -12.95 -12.81
CA ARG A 137 45.90 -13.77 -13.20
C ARG A 137 47.20 -12.97 -13.06
N GLU A 138 48.15 -13.51 -12.31
CA GLU A 138 49.52 -12.95 -12.27
C GLU A 138 50.30 -13.33 -13.55
N HIS A 139 51.31 -12.53 -13.92
CA HIS A 139 52.04 -12.67 -15.20
C HIS A 139 52.61 -14.08 -15.48
N ASP A 140 52.97 -14.83 -14.44
CA ASP A 140 53.57 -16.17 -14.56
C ASP A 140 52.64 -17.31 -14.08
N GLN A 141 51.37 -17.00 -13.82
CA GLN A 141 50.40 -17.98 -13.33
C GLN A 141 49.77 -18.75 -14.50
N ASP A 142 49.68 -20.08 -14.35
CA ASP A 142 48.95 -20.95 -15.28
C ASP A 142 47.43 -20.79 -15.10
N PRO A 143 46.65 -20.44 -16.16
CA PRO A 143 45.19 -20.34 -16.10
C PRO A 143 44.48 -21.56 -15.53
N SER A 144 45.01 -22.76 -15.77
CA SER A 144 44.39 -24.01 -15.35
C SER A 144 44.26 -24.14 -13.82
N ILE A 145 44.94 -23.30 -13.05
CA ILE A 145 44.85 -23.25 -11.58
C ILE A 145 43.46 -22.76 -11.11
N PHE A 146 42.75 -21.96 -11.92
CA PHE A 146 41.47 -21.39 -11.50
C PHE A 146 40.30 -22.37 -11.53
N GLY A 147 40.40 -23.44 -12.33
CA GLY A 147 39.36 -24.43 -12.56
C GLY A 147 38.52 -24.15 -13.81
N ASP A 148 37.84 -25.17 -14.32
CA ASP A 148 37.13 -25.14 -15.60
C ASP A 148 35.87 -24.26 -15.60
N ASP A 149 35.36 -23.91 -14.42
CA ASP A 149 34.15 -23.09 -14.25
C ASP A 149 34.41 -21.57 -14.40
N PHE A 150 35.68 -21.17 -14.51
CA PHE A 150 36.07 -19.77 -14.74
C PHE A 150 36.21 -19.49 -16.23
N PHE A 151 35.63 -18.37 -16.68
CA PHE A 151 35.81 -17.86 -18.04
C PHE A 151 36.45 -16.47 -18.01
N THR A 152 37.00 -16.02 -19.13
CA THR A 152 37.63 -14.70 -19.24
C THR A 152 37.35 -14.10 -20.63
N LEU A 153 37.31 -12.77 -20.69
CA LEU A 153 37.20 -12.01 -21.94
C LEU A 153 38.53 -11.34 -22.34
N ASP A 154 39.51 -11.32 -21.44
CA ASP A 154 40.74 -10.53 -21.62
C ASP A 154 42.04 -11.24 -21.19
N ASP A 155 41.94 -12.50 -20.75
CA ASP A 155 43.03 -13.31 -20.23
C ASP A 155 43.71 -12.76 -18.95
N VAL A 156 43.11 -11.75 -18.32
CA VAL A 156 43.60 -11.12 -17.08
C VAL A 156 42.62 -11.35 -15.94
N TYR A 157 41.34 -11.03 -16.16
CA TYR A 157 40.26 -11.21 -15.19
C TYR A 157 39.48 -12.49 -15.52
N TYR A 158 39.52 -13.44 -14.60
CA TYR A 158 38.77 -14.69 -14.67
C TYR A 158 37.53 -14.59 -13.78
N ILE A 159 36.38 -14.87 -14.36
CA ILE A 159 35.06 -14.69 -13.74
C ILE A 159 34.37 -16.04 -13.64
N ARG A 160 33.74 -16.27 -12.49
CA ARG A 160 32.82 -17.38 -12.26
C ARG A 160 31.53 -16.85 -11.67
N PHE A 161 30.37 -17.38 -12.07
CA PHE A 161 29.10 -17.02 -11.43
C PHE A 161 28.94 -17.78 -10.13
N VAL A 162 28.52 -17.08 -9.07
CA VAL A 162 28.32 -17.66 -7.74
C VAL A 162 27.19 -18.68 -7.78
N ASP A 163 27.46 -19.90 -7.31
CA ASP A 163 26.47 -20.94 -7.15
C ASP A 163 25.47 -20.58 -6.04
N LEU A 164 24.18 -20.61 -6.36
CA LEU A 164 23.10 -20.40 -5.42
C LEU A 164 22.41 -21.73 -5.12
N PRO A 165 21.91 -21.94 -3.88
CA PRO A 165 21.17 -23.14 -3.53
C PRO A 165 19.90 -23.28 -4.39
N VAL A 166 19.59 -24.51 -4.80
CA VAL A 166 18.43 -24.84 -5.62
C VAL A 166 17.50 -25.72 -4.81
N ASP A 167 16.45 -25.12 -4.24
CA ASP A 167 15.45 -25.87 -3.47
C ASP A 167 14.17 -26.12 -4.29
N THR A 168 13.90 -25.26 -5.27
CA THR A 168 12.69 -25.31 -6.10
C THR A 168 12.98 -25.12 -7.58
N GLU A 169 12.01 -25.48 -8.45
CA GLU A 169 12.07 -25.20 -9.89
C GLU A 169 12.04 -23.68 -10.20
N SER A 170 11.53 -22.87 -9.27
CA SER A 170 11.63 -21.41 -9.38
C SER A 170 13.07 -20.92 -9.24
N ASP A 171 13.85 -21.55 -8.34
CA ASP A 171 15.24 -21.16 -8.09
C ASP A 171 16.14 -21.50 -9.28
N SER A 172 15.93 -22.67 -9.91
CA SER A 172 16.67 -23.05 -11.12
C SER A 172 16.40 -22.10 -12.28
N ASN A 173 15.14 -21.73 -12.50
CA ASN A 173 14.75 -20.75 -13.52
C ASN A 173 15.36 -19.38 -13.25
N PHE A 174 15.40 -18.95 -11.98
CA PHE A 174 16.04 -17.70 -11.58
C PHE A 174 17.56 -17.72 -11.88
N ILE A 175 18.26 -18.77 -11.46
CA ILE A 175 19.72 -18.89 -11.68
C ILE A 175 20.04 -18.86 -13.17
N LYS A 176 19.25 -19.55 -13.99
CA LYS A 176 19.41 -19.53 -15.45
C LYS A 176 19.30 -18.11 -16.01
N LYS A 177 18.22 -17.40 -15.72
CA LYS A 177 18.01 -16.01 -16.18
C LYS A 177 19.10 -15.07 -15.69
N ARG A 178 19.50 -15.22 -14.42
CA ARG A 178 20.59 -14.44 -13.84
C ARG A 178 21.91 -14.65 -14.60
N ASN A 179 22.25 -15.91 -14.88
CA ASN A 179 23.49 -16.24 -15.58
C ASN A 179 23.47 -15.75 -17.04
N GLU A 180 22.33 -15.86 -17.73
CA GLU A 180 22.12 -15.31 -19.07
C GLU A 180 22.35 -13.79 -19.06
N PHE A 181 21.65 -13.06 -18.18
CA PHE A 181 21.83 -11.62 -18.02
C PHE A 181 23.28 -11.22 -17.67
N LEU A 182 23.92 -11.90 -16.72
CA LEU A 182 25.30 -11.59 -16.33
C LEU A 182 26.27 -11.78 -17.49
N SER A 183 26.09 -12.83 -18.30
CA SER A 183 26.93 -13.10 -19.47
C SER A 183 26.81 -11.97 -20.48
N ASP A 184 25.58 -11.64 -20.87
CA ASP A 184 25.30 -10.59 -21.86
C ASP A 184 25.77 -9.21 -21.36
N PHE A 185 25.58 -8.92 -20.06
CA PHE A 185 26.01 -7.67 -19.45
C PHE A 185 27.54 -7.54 -19.43
N ILE A 186 28.26 -8.59 -19.01
CA ILE A 186 29.73 -8.60 -18.95
C ILE A 186 30.33 -8.45 -20.35
N GLU A 187 29.78 -9.14 -21.34
CA GLU A 187 30.19 -9.00 -22.74
C GLU A 187 29.95 -7.57 -23.25
N SER A 188 28.78 -7.00 -22.96
CA SER A 188 28.45 -5.63 -23.34
C SER A 188 29.34 -4.58 -22.67
N LEU A 189 29.69 -4.78 -21.38
CA LEU A 189 30.58 -3.90 -20.63
C LEU A 189 32.01 -3.95 -21.18
N SER A 190 32.53 -5.14 -21.49
CA SER A 190 33.83 -5.33 -22.12
C SER A 190 33.90 -4.67 -23.50
N GLY A 191 32.81 -4.77 -24.29
CA GLY A 191 32.70 -4.12 -25.60
C GLY A 191 32.55 -2.60 -25.56
N TYR A 192 32.18 -2.01 -24.40
CA TYR A 192 31.99 -0.56 -24.25
C TYR A 192 33.32 0.18 -24.07
N ASP A 193 34.09 -0.19 -23.04
CA ASP A 193 35.44 0.30 -22.80
C ASP A 193 36.20 -0.67 -21.91
N HIS A 194 37.35 -1.14 -22.41
CA HIS A 194 38.11 -2.21 -21.78
C HIS A 194 38.66 -1.82 -20.39
N ASN A 195 39.15 -0.59 -20.23
CA ASN A 195 39.68 -0.14 -18.94
C ASN A 195 38.55 0.00 -17.91
N THR A 196 37.41 0.54 -18.33
CA THR A 196 36.22 0.67 -17.47
C THR A 196 35.71 -0.69 -17.03
N PHE A 197 35.65 -1.67 -17.93
CA PHE A 197 35.33 -3.05 -17.60
C PHE A 197 36.23 -3.62 -16.49
N GLN A 198 37.55 -3.50 -16.64
CA GLN A 198 38.51 -3.98 -15.63
C GLN A 198 38.34 -3.25 -14.29
N ASN A 199 38.16 -1.93 -14.31
CA ASN A 199 37.96 -1.15 -13.10
C ASN A 199 36.68 -1.57 -12.36
N VAL A 200 35.55 -1.77 -13.05
CA VAL A 200 34.30 -2.22 -12.42
C VAL A 200 34.45 -3.59 -11.77
N LEU A 201 35.14 -4.53 -12.42
CA LEU A 201 35.41 -5.86 -11.83
C LEU A 201 36.31 -5.77 -10.60
N LEU A 202 37.32 -4.90 -10.62
CA LEU A 202 38.24 -4.69 -9.51
C LEU A 202 37.53 -4.05 -8.31
N GLU A 203 36.73 -3.01 -8.54
CA GLU A 203 35.98 -2.31 -7.48
C GLU A 203 34.89 -3.20 -6.88
N ALA A 204 34.22 -4.02 -7.71
CA ALA A 204 33.25 -5.01 -7.23
C ALA A 204 33.84 -5.94 -6.16
N PHE A 205 35.14 -6.27 -6.20
CA PHE A 205 35.80 -7.11 -5.19
C PHE A 205 35.91 -6.45 -3.81
N SER A 206 35.96 -5.12 -3.77
CA SER A 206 36.25 -4.33 -2.56
C SER A 206 34.99 -3.81 -1.86
N VAL A 207 33.81 -4.09 -2.41
CA VAL A 207 32.53 -3.61 -1.86
C VAL A 207 32.31 -4.18 -0.46
N ILE A 208 31.94 -3.29 0.47
CA ILE A 208 31.44 -3.68 1.80
C ILE A 208 29.90 -3.66 1.72
N PRO A 209 29.23 -4.83 1.65
CA PRO A 209 27.79 -4.88 1.34
C PRO A 209 26.92 -4.14 2.36
N ALA A 210 27.29 -4.21 3.64
CA ALA A 210 26.52 -3.57 4.71
C ALA A 210 26.57 -2.04 4.62
N GLU A 211 27.74 -1.47 4.34
CA GLU A 211 27.91 -0.01 4.17
C GLU A 211 27.14 0.48 2.95
N TYR A 212 27.26 -0.24 1.83
CA TYR A 212 26.51 0.08 0.61
C TYR A 212 24.99 0.03 0.82
N GLU A 213 24.48 -1.07 1.41
CA GLU A 213 23.04 -1.23 1.63
C GLU A 213 22.48 -0.14 2.55
N GLU A 214 23.20 0.24 3.61
CA GLU A 214 22.78 1.29 4.53
C GLU A 214 22.72 2.66 3.84
N GLU A 215 23.75 3.03 3.07
CA GLU A 215 23.78 4.30 2.35
C GLU A 215 22.74 4.35 1.24
N ALA A 216 22.60 3.27 0.47
CA ALA A 216 21.57 3.15 -0.55
C ALA A 216 20.17 3.26 0.05
N PHE A 217 19.93 2.66 1.22
CA PHE A 217 18.65 2.74 1.93
C PHE A 217 18.36 4.17 2.41
N ARG A 218 19.37 4.87 2.94
CA ARG A 218 19.26 6.27 3.36
C ARG A 218 18.90 7.17 2.18
N LEU A 219 19.62 7.07 1.06
CA LEU A 219 19.39 7.88 -0.13
C LEU A 219 18.02 7.60 -0.77
N ARG A 220 17.62 6.33 -0.81
CA ARG A 220 16.27 5.93 -1.22
C ARG A 220 15.20 6.59 -0.38
N ASN A 221 15.32 6.56 0.95
CA ASN A 221 14.34 7.17 1.85
C ASN A 221 14.22 8.69 1.63
N VAL A 222 15.32 9.38 1.32
CA VAL A 222 15.27 10.81 0.99
C VAL A 222 14.46 11.04 -0.30
N ARG A 223 14.76 10.31 -1.38
CA ARG A 223 14.04 10.43 -2.66
C ARG A 223 12.56 10.08 -2.53
N LEU A 224 12.25 9.03 -1.77
CA LEU A 224 10.87 8.60 -1.53
C LEU A 224 10.10 9.60 -0.63
N ALA A 225 10.76 10.19 0.37
CA ALA A 225 10.14 11.21 1.22
C ALA A 225 9.76 12.48 0.43
N GLU A 226 10.58 12.90 -0.55
CA GLU A 226 10.24 14.00 -1.47
C GLU A 226 8.94 13.73 -2.26
N LYS A 227 8.58 12.45 -2.43
CA LYS A 227 7.36 11.97 -3.11
C LYS A 227 6.21 11.67 -2.14
N GLY A 228 6.36 11.98 -0.85
CA GLY A 228 5.35 11.74 0.18
C GLY A 228 5.37 10.32 0.78
N PHE A 229 6.34 9.48 0.42
CA PHE A 229 6.58 8.20 1.08
C PHE A 229 7.51 8.42 2.28
N LEU A 230 6.94 8.86 3.40
CA LEU A 230 7.68 9.07 4.63
C LEU A 230 8.28 7.75 5.17
N PRO A 231 9.38 7.80 5.94
CA PRO A 231 9.88 6.63 6.66
C PRO A 231 8.79 5.95 7.49
N PHE A 232 8.87 4.62 7.62
CA PHE A 232 7.82 3.82 8.24
C PHE A 232 7.42 4.30 9.65
N ASP A 233 8.40 4.67 10.47
CA ASP A 233 8.18 5.13 11.85
C ASP A 233 7.44 6.47 11.93
N GLU A 234 7.53 7.30 10.89
CA GLU A 234 6.76 8.54 10.75
C GLU A 234 5.38 8.25 10.15
N ALA A 235 5.34 7.40 9.11
CA ALA A 235 4.12 7.06 8.39
C ALA A 235 3.08 6.41 9.31
N ILE A 236 3.50 5.51 10.21
CA ILE A 236 2.61 4.85 11.18
C ILE A 236 1.90 5.84 12.12
N GLY A 237 2.45 7.04 12.28
CA GLY A 237 1.86 8.16 13.02
C GLY A 237 0.48 8.57 12.51
N ILE A 238 0.13 8.26 11.25
CA ILE A 238 -1.20 8.55 10.68
C ILE A 238 -2.33 7.83 11.41
N TYR A 239 -2.04 6.72 12.08
CA TYR A 239 -3.01 5.97 12.87
C TYR A 239 -3.09 6.39 14.34
N GLN A 240 -2.32 7.41 14.74
CA GLN A 240 -2.44 7.99 16.08
C GLN A 240 -3.69 8.89 16.14
N PRO A 241 -4.65 8.59 17.01
CA PRO A 241 -5.92 9.32 17.06
C PRO A 241 -5.70 10.77 17.44
N LEU A 242 -6.46 11.67 16.80
CA LEU A 242 -6.47 13.10 17.12
C LEU A 242 -7.86 13.50 17.60
N LYS A 243 -7.93 14.18 18.75
CA LYS A 243 -9.20 14.67 19.28
C LYS A 243 -9.64 15.97 18.57
N PRO A 244 -10.96 16.18 18.31
CA PRO A 244 -11.47 17.41 17.72
C PRO A 244 -10.98 18.70 18.39
N GLU A 245 -10.92 18.71 19.73
CA GLU A 245 -10.52 19.87 20.51
C GLU A 245 -9.02 20.19 20.40
N ALA A 246 -8.20 19.18 20.10
CA ALA A 246 -6.78 19.36 19.85
C ALA A 246 -6.54 19.92 18.44
N LEU A 247 -7.34 19.49 17.45
CA LEU A 247 -7.28 20.00 16.08
C LEU A 247 -7.72 21.47 15.99
N SER A 248 -8.80 21.84 16.69
CA SER A 248 -9.34 23.22 16.65
C SER A 248 -8.37 24.28 17.17
N ARG A 249 -7.42 23.90 18.02
CA ARG A 249 -6.34 24.74 18.56
C ARG A 249 -5.16 24.95 17.61
N GLN A 250 -5.09 24.19 16.51
CA GLN A 250 -4.01 24.31 15.54
C GLN A 250 -4.23 25.48 14.59
N SER A 251 -3.13 26.03 14.08
CA SER A 251 -3.16 27.07 13.06
C SER A 251 -3.75 26.54 11.76
N ALA A 252 -4.41 27.43 11.00
CA ALA A 252 -4.83 27.11 9.65
C ALA A 252 -3.62 26.73 8.79
N LYS A 253 -3.81 25.75 7.89
CA LYS A 253 -2.80 25.42 6.89
C LYS A 253 -2.59 26.61 5.96
N PHE A 254 -1.36 26.75 5.50
CA PHE A 254 -1.01 27.73 4.49
C PHE A 254 -1.54 27.26 3.14
N ILE A 255 -2.31 28.13 2.48
CA ILE A 255 -2.68 27.96 1.07
C ILE A 255 -1.84 28.97 0.31
N ALA A 256 -0.92 28.48 -0.53
CA ALA A 256 -0.09 29.36 -1.33
C ALA A 256 -0.96 30.06 -2.38
N GLU A 257 -0.98 31.40 -2.38
CA GLU A 257 -1.48 32.16 -3.52
C GLU A 257 -0.46 32.05 -4.66
N ARG A 258 -0.94 31.89 -5.90
CA ARG A 258 -0.10 31.70 -7.10
C ARG A 258 1.10 32.64 -7.11
N SER A 259 2.31 32.08 -7.00
CA SER A 259 3.51 32.80 -7.44
C SER A 259 3.58 32.76 -8.96
N GLU A 260 3.96 33.87 -9.60
CA GLU A 260 4.15 33.97 -11.06
C GLU A 260 5.22 32.99 -11.61
N ARG A 261 6.01 32.37 -10.73
CA ARG A 261 6.99 31.34 -11.05
C ARG A 261 6.35 29.96 -10.93
N ARG A 262 5.69 29.54 -12.01
CA ARG A 262 5.19 28.18 -12.19
C ARG A 262 6.36 27.18 -12.20
N MET A 263 6.58 26.48 -11.10
CA MET A 263 7.13 25.11 -11.17
C MET A 263 5.94 24.20 -11.45
N TYR A 264 5.73 23.85 -12.72
CA TYR A 264 4.78 22.81 -13.09
C TYR A 264 5.32 21.46 -12.68
N ILE A 265 5.21 21.14 -11.39
CA ILE A 265 5.45 19.80 -10.91
C ILE A 265 4.21 19.01 -11.30
N PRO A 266 4.30 18.03 -12.20
CA PRO A 266 3.15 17.26 -12.60
C PRO A 266 2.62 16.50 -11.37
N VAL A 267 1.37 16.77 -11.00
CA VAL A 267 0.69 16.09 -9.88
C VAL A 267 0.24 14.72 -10.37
N PRO A 268 0.47 13.63 -9.61
CA PRO A 268 0.00 12.29 -9.97
C PRO A 268 -1.51 12.28 -10.24
N TYR A 269 -1.92 11.90 -11.45
CA TYR A 269 -3.32 12.02 -11.88
C TYR A 269 -4.22 10.90 -11.34
N TYR A 270 -3.63 9.78 -10.93
CA TYR A 270 -4.39 8.57 -10.57
C TYR A 270 -5.24 8.74 -9.31
N SER A 271 -4.80 9.53 -8.33
CA SER A 271 -5.59 9.81 -7.12
C SER A 271 -6.91 10.53 -7.43
N THR A 272 -6.95 11.32 -8.50
CA THR A 272 -8.09 12.18 -8.84
C THR A 272 -9.11 11.48 -9.74
N GLY A 273 -8.68 10.59 -10.64
CA GLY A 273 -9.57 9.82 -11.53
C GLY A 273 -10.46 8.81 -10.79
N MET A 274 -10.12 8.46 -9.55
CA MET A 274 -10.78 7.43 -8.74
C MET A 274 -11.84 7.98 -7.78
N LEU A 275 -12.06 9.30 -7.74
CA LEU A 275 -13.04 9.98 -6.89
C LEU A 275 -14.50 9.84 -7.40
N LYS A 276 -14.93 8.65 -7.81
CA LYS A 276 -16.28 8.40 -8.36
C LYS A 276 -17.35 8.10 -7.31
N GLU A 277 -16.98 7.90 -6.04
CA GLU A 277 -17.91 7.56 -4.97
C GLU A 277 -18.46 8.81 -4.26
N GLY A 278 -19.78 8.85 -4.04
CA GLY A 278 -20.46 9.94 -3.33
C GLY A 278 -20.26 9.82 -1.81
N ASN A 279 -19.42 10.66 -1.24
CA ASN A 279 -19.24 10.82 0.20
C ASN A 279 -19.07 12.32 0.53
N LEU A 280 -19.20 12.67 1.82
CA LEU A 280 -19.17 14.07 2.24
C LEU A 280 -17.91 14.80 1.77
N PHE A 281 -16.76 14.10 1.72
CA PHE A 281 -15.52 14.67 1.22
C PHE A 281 -15.60 14.94 -0.29
N THR A 282 -15.94 13.95 -1.12
CA THR A 282 -16.01 14.11 -2.59
C THR A 282 -17.09 15.11 -3.01
N ASP A 283 -18.22 15.17 -2.29
CA ASP A 283 -19.27 16.16 -2.53
C ASP A 283 -18.84 17.58 -2.12
N SER A 284 -18.05 17.71 -1.04
CA SER A 284 -17.44 18.99 -0.67
C SER A 284 -16.42 19.47 -1.71
N LEU A 285 -15.63 18.57 -2.31
CA LEU A 285 -14.67 18.92 -3.35
C LEU A 285 -15.35 19.51 -4.60
N LYS A 286 -16.52 19.00 -4.99
CA LYS A 286 -17.27 19.51 -6.16
C LYS A 286 -17.69 20.99 -6.02
N LYS A 287 -17.79 21.50 -4.79
CA LYS A 287 -18.16 22.90 -4.51
C LYS A 287 -16.97 23.86 -4.45
N ILE A 288 -15.74 23.38 -4.56
CA ILE A 288 -14.55 24.23 -4.53
C ILE A 288 -14.34 24.81 -5.93
N GLU A 289 -14.69 26.08 -6.11
CA GLU A 289 -14.63 26.76 -7.43
C GLU A 289 -13.21 27.19 -7.87
N LYS A 290 -12.24 27.22 -6.96
CA LYS A 290 -10.86 27.66 -7.26
C LYS A 290 -9.96 26.48 -7.61
N ASP A 291 -9.49 26.42 -8.85
CA ASP A 291 -8.57 25.39 -9.36
C ASP A 291 -7.32 25.23 -8.49
N ASP A 292 -6.70 26.32 -8.04
CA ASP A 292 -5.46 26.27 -7.23
C ASP A 292 -5.66 25.57 -5.88
N VAL A 293 -6.86 25.72 -5.27
CA VAL A 293 -7.19 25.05 -4.00
C VAL A 293 -7.41 23.56 -4.25
N LEU A 294 -8.01 23.20 -5.38
CA LEU A 294 -8.20 21.80 -5.77
C LEU A 294 -6.84 21.11 -6.02
N GLU A 295 -5.92 21.75 -6.72
CA GLU A 295 -4.57 21.22 -6.95
C GLU A 295 -3.82 20.94 -5.63
N GLN A 296 -3.84 21.89 -4.69
CA GLN A 296 -3.22 21.68 -3.37
C GLN A 296 -3.86 20.52 -2.61
N ILE A 297 -5.20 20.40 -2.65
CA ILE A 297 -5.91 19.30 -2.00
C ILE A 297 -5.58 17.95 -2.65
N GLN A 298 -5.41 17.91 -3.98
CA GLN A 298 -4.99 16.71 -4.69
C GLN A 298 -3.59 16.26 -4.27
N VAL A 299 -2.65 17.21 -4.12
CA VAL A 299 -1.30 16.92 -3.59
C VAL A 299 -1.37 16.41 -2.16
N GLU A 300 -2.18 17.02 -1.29
CA GLU A 300 -2.39 16.55 0.08
C GLU A 300 -2.99 15.14 0.12
N LEU A 301 -3.93 14.84 -0.78
CA LEU A 301 -4.57 13.52 -0.86
C LEU A 301 -3.58 12.46 -1.38
N ALA A 302 -2.78 12.79 -2.38
CA ALA A 302 -1.73 11.90 -2.89
C ALA A 302 -0.68 11.62 -1.80
N GLY A 303 -0.22 12.64 -1.09
CA GLY A 303 0.71 12.49 0.04
C GLY A 303 0.11 11.65 1.17
N LEU A 304 -1.17 11.85 1.51
CA LEU A 304 -1.86 11.03 2.50
C LEU A 304 -2.00 9.56 2.05
N ALA A 305 -2.34 9.32 0.78
CA ALA A 305 -2.41 7.98 0.23
C ALA A 305 -1.03 7.30 0.34
N ASN A 306 0.04 7.96 -0.10
CA ASN A 306 1.42 7.45 0.01
C ASN A 306 1.81 7.17 1.48
N GLN A 307 1.47 8.06 2.41
CA GLN A 307 1.68 7.83 3.83
C GLN A 307 0.92 6.59 4.35
N ILE A 308 -0.33 6.39 3.93
CA ILE A 308 -1.12 5.20 4.28
C ILE A 308 -0.49 3.94 3.68
N LEU A 309 0.04 3.98 2.45
CA LEU A 309 0.74 2.84 1.82
C LEU A 309 1.93 2.37 2.64
N VAL A 310 2.79 3.32 3.02
CA VAL A 310 3.97 2.99 3.83
C VAL A 310 3.54 2.49 5.20
N ALA A 311 2.59 3.16 5.85
CA ALA A 311 2.06 2.72 7.14
C ALA A 311 1.45 1.31 7.03
N ASP A 312 0.79 0.99 5.92
CA ASP A 312 0.18 -0.31 5.66
C ASP A 312 1.17 -1.40 5.23
N GLN A 313 2.41 -1.04 4.92
CA GLN A 313 3.43 -1.94 4.35
C GLN A 313 2.92 -2.69 3.11
N LYS A 314 2.09 -2.01 2.30
CA LYS A 314 1.55 -2.56 1.06
C LYS A 314 2.34 -2.00 -0.12
N MET A 315 2.92 -2.89 -0.93
CA MET A 315 3.31 -2.54 -2.29
C MET A 315 2.08 -2.51 -3.17
N ILE A 316 1.99 -1.50 -4.03
CA ILE A 316 0.93 -1.36 -5.01
C ILE A 316 1.54 -1.36 -6.39
N ARG A 317 1.02 -2.21 -7.27
CA ARG A 317 1.51 -2.31 -8.66
C ARG A 317 0.50 -1.86 -9.70
N ASN A 318 -0.78 -1.82 -9.35
CA ASN A 318 -1.85 -1.48 -10.28
C ASN A 318 -2.75 -0.37 -9.73
N LYS A 319 -3.58 0.18 -10.62
CA LYS A 319 -4.54 1.24 -10.29
C LYS A 319 -5.58 0.77 -9.28
N GLU A 320 -6.08 -0.45 -9.39
CA GLU A 320 -7.19 -0.94 -8.58
C GLU A 320 -6.83 -0.97 -7.09
N GLU A 321 -5.65 -1.49 -6.78
CA GLU A 321 -5.07 -1.51 -5.42
C GLU A 321 -4.88 -0.09 -4.87
N LEU A 322 -4.43 0.87 -5.70
CA LEU A 322 -4.33 2.28 -5.29
C LEU A 322 -5.71 2.85 -4.97
N GLY A 323 -6.72 2.46 -5.75
CA GLY A 323 -8.11 2.84 -5.55
C GLY A 323 -8.63 2.49 -4.16
N ASP A 324 -8.32 1.31 -3.65
CA ASP A 324 -8.74 0.89 -2.30
C ASP A 324 -8.14 1.77 -1.20
N ILE A 325 -6.91 2.24 -1.38
CA ILE A 325 -6.23 3.13 -0.44
C ILE A 325 -6.78 4.54 -0.50
N VAL A 326 -7.10 5.04 -1.71
CA VAL A 326 -7.79 6.32 -1.87
C VAL A 326 -9.19 6.25 -1.26
N LYS A 327 -9.94 5.15 -1.45
CA LYS A 327 -11.24 4.93 -0.82
C LYS A 327 -11.14 4.95 0.70
N LYS A 328 -10.15 4.25 1.26
CA LYS A 328 -9.83 4.28 2.68
C LYS A 328 -9.57 5.71 3.18
N ALA A 329 -8.69 6.46 2.52
CA ALA A 329 -8.38 7.84 2.87
C ALA A 329 -9.64 8.72 2.86
N CYS A 330 -10.41 8.69 1.78
CA CYS A 330 -11.65 9.44 1.63
C CYS A 330 -12.72 9.06 2.66
N GLY A 331 -12.83 7.76 2.99
CA GLY A 331 -13.76 7.25 4.00
C GLY A 331 -13.48 7.81 5.38
N TYR A 332 -12.24 7.70 5.86
CA TYR A 332 -11.85 8.23 7.17
C TYR A 332 -11.86 9.77 7.21
N ILE A 333 -11.52 10.46 6.12
CA ILE A 333 -11.70 11.92 6.04
C ILE A 333 -13.18 12.27 6.18
N SER A 334 -14.07 11.57 5.48
CA SER A 334 -15.52 11.81 5.55
C SER A 334 -16.08 11.59 6.95
N ILE A 335 -15.62 10.53 7.64
CA ILE A 335 -15.95 10.26 9.05
C ILE A 335 -15.46 11.40 9.94
N GLY A 336 -14.20 11.84 9.75
CA GLY A 336 -13.61 12.95 10.50
C GLY A 336 -14.35 14.27 10.28
N LEU A 337 -14.74 14.58 9.05
CA LEU A 337 -15.54 15.77 8.72
C LEU A 337 -16.90 15.73 9.40
N LYS A 338 -17.63 14.59 9.34
CA LYS A 338 -18.91 14.44 10.06
C LYS A 338 -18.74 14.64 11.56
N ARG A 339 -17.68 14.09 12.16
CA ARG A 339 -17.38 14.28 13.59
C ARG A 339 -17.14 15.74 13.96
N LEU A 340 -16.42 16.48 13.11
CA LEU A 340 -16.11 17.89 13.33
C LEU A 340 -17.30 18.83 13.07
N THR A 341 -18.29 18.41 12.26
CA THR A 341 -19.48 19.20 11.95
C THR A 341 -20.66 18.91 12.89
N GLU A 342 -20.78 17.70 13.45
CA GLU A 342 -21.83 17.32 14.42
C GLU A 342 -21.80 18.15 15.73
N GLU A 343 -20.67 18.79 16.08
CA GLU A 343 -20.59 19.73 17.22
C GLU A 343 -21.28 21.09 16.97
N GLY A 344 -21.69 21.38 15.72
CA GLY A 344 -22.45 22.57 15.34
C GLY A 344 -23.85 22.22 14.85
N ARG A 345 -24.88 22.98 15.27
CA ARG A 345 -26.31 22.72 15.00
C ARG A 345 -26.78 22.76 13.53
N ASP A 346 -25.89 22.74 12.54
CA ASP A 346 -26.28 22.63 11.12
C ASP A 346 -25.22 21.84 10.33
N LEU A 347 -25.68 20.77 9.67
CA LEU A 347 -24.94 20.01 8.66
C LEU A 347 -24.82 20.88 7.40
N ASP A 348 -23.90 21.83 7.40
CA ASP A 348 -23.66 22.64 6.22
C ASP A 348 -22.42 22.11 5.49
N GLU A 349 -22.58 21.62 4.26
CA GLU A 349 -21.49 21.21 3.37
C GLU A 349 -20.46 22.36 3.22
N ASN A 350 -20.89 23.61 3.39
CA ASN A 350 -20.02 24.79 3.45
C ASN A 350 -19.01 24.75 4.62
N ARG A 351 -19.39 24.18 5.78
CA ARG A 351 -18.47 23.96 6.91
C ARG A 351 -17.43 22.90 6.60
N ALA A 352 -17.82 21.82 5.92
CA ALA A 352 -16.88 20.79 5.49
C ALA A 352 -15.82 21.37 4.53
N VAL A 353 -16.25 22.19 3.55
CA VAL A 353 -15.32 22.93 2.68
C VAL A 353 -14.39 23.84 3.47
N ALA A 354 -14.90 24.56 4.48
CA ALA A 354 -14.07 25.40 5.34
C ALA A 354 -13.02 24.61 6.14
N LEU A 355 -13.38 23.44 6.66
CA LEU A 355 -12.47 22.54 7.38
C LEU A 355 -11.38 21.97 6.45
N ILE A 356 -11.73 21.53 5.24
CA ILE A 356 -10.78 21.04 4.23
C ILE A 356 -9.78 22.15 3.84
N LYS A 357 -10.24 23.40 3.75
CA LYS A 357 -9.35 24.55 3.49
C LYS A 357 -8.50 24.92 4.70
N ARG A 358 -9.00 24.70 5.92
CA ARG A 358 -8.32 25.11 7.16
C ARG A 358 -7.30 24.09 7.66
N PHE A 359 -7.53 22.79 7.52
CA PHE A 359 -6.67 21.76 8.11
C PHE A 359 -6.11 20.81 7.04
N PRO A 360 -4.88 20.26 7.24
CA PRO A 360 -4.35 19.21 6.39
C PRO A 360 -5.23 17.95 6.42
N LEU A 361 -5.40 17.29 5.26
CA LEU A 361 -6.24 16.08 5.16
C LEU A 361 -5.80 14.96 6.12
N SER A 362 -4.51 14.81 6.37
CA SER A 362 -3.95 13.83 7.30
C SER A 362 -4.46 14.00 8.73
N GLN A 363 -4.72 15.23 9.16
CA GLN A 363 -5.25 15.50 10.51
C GLN A 363 -6.73 15.17 10.61
N ILE A 364 -7.51 15.49 9.57
CA ILE A 364 -8.94 15.14 9.50
C ILE A 364 -9.10 13.61 9.45
N PHE A 365 -8.25 12.92 8.68
CA PHE A 365 -8.16 11.46 8.68
C PHE A 365 -7.95 10.90 10.09
N ARG A 366 -7.00 11.45 10.86
CA ARG A 366 -6.70 11.02 12.24
C ARG A 366 -7.87 11.19 13.21
N VAL A 367 -8.70 12.22 13.00
CA VAL A 367 -9.95 12.40 13.77
C VAL A 367 -10.93 11.29 13.43
N GLY A 368 -11.13 10.99 12.14
CA GLY A 368 -12.04 9.94 11.70
C GLY A 368 -11.60 8.54 12.14
N TYR A 369 -10.32 8.21 11.98
CA TYR A 369 -9.74 6.95 12.45
C TYR A 369 -9.83 6.82 13.98
N GLY A 370 -9.80 7.94 14.71
CA GLY A 370 -9.94 7.97 16.16
C GLY A 370 -11.27 7.37 16.65
N LEU A 371 -12.38 7.60 15.95
CA LEU A 371 -13.67 7.00 16.32
C LEU A 371 -13.65 5.48 16.23
N VAL A 372 -12.97 4.92 15.23
CA VAL A 372 -12.79 3.47 15.09
C VAL A 372 -11.95 2.91 16.23
N LEU A 373 -10.86 3.61 16.60
CA LEU A 373 -10.03 3.21 17.74
C LEU A 373 -10.77 3.27 19.07
N GLU A 374 -11.65 4.24 19.27
CA GLU A 374 -12.51 4.31 20.45
C GLU A 374 -13.40 3.06 20.58
N LEU A 375 -13.99 2.58 19.48
CA LEU A 375 -14.76 1.32 19.46
C LEU A 375 -13.88 0.11 19.77
N LYS A 376 -12.68 0.03 19.19
CA LYS A 376 -11.70 -1.04 19.48
C LYS A 376 -11.34 -1.07 20.96
N TRP A 377 -10.90 0.06 21.53
CA TRP A 377 -10.51 0.12 22.93
C TRP A 377 -11.66 -0.20 23.87
N ARG A 378 -12.88 0.22 23.51
CA ARG A 378 -14.08 -0.13 24.26
C ARG A 378 -14.35 -1.63 24.23
N ALA A 379 -14.22 -2.28 23.07
CA ALA A 379 -14.35 -3.73 22.93
C ALA A 379 -13.25 -4.48 23.71
N GLU A 380 -11.99 -4.06 23.61
CA GLU A 380 -10.86 -4.65 24.36
C GLU A 380 -11.04 -4.51 25.88
N LYS A 381 -11.46 -3.32 26.34
CA LYS A 381 -11.71 -3.06 27.76
C LYS A 381 -12.87 -3.90 28.28
N TRP A 382 -13.95 -4.03 27.53
CA TRP A 382 -15.07 -4.89 27.88
C TRP A 382 -14.66 -6.36 27.93
N ARG A 383 -13.95 -6.86 26.91
CA ARG A 383 -13.53 -8.27 26.84
C ARG A 383 -12.73 -8.72 28.06
N LYS A 384 -11.89 -7.85 28.62
CA LYS A 384 -11.11 -8.15 29.84
C LYS A 384 -11.96 -8.39 31.09
N ILE A 385 -13.17 -7.84 31.14
CA ILE A 385 -14.05 -7.90 32.33
C ILE A 385 -15.34 -8.68 32.08
N SER A 386 -15.55 -9.15 30.86
CA SER A 386 -16.80 -9.76 30.39
C SER A 386 -17.09 -11.08 31.10
N TRP A 387 -18.38 -11.42 31.17
CA TRP A 387 -18.80 -12.70 31.73
C TRP A 387 -18.32 -13.87 30.86
N PHE A 388 -18.40 -13.75 29.53
CA PHE A 388 -18.00 -14.85 28.64
C PHE A 388 -16.50 -15.20 28.77
N GLU A 389 -15.63 -14.19 28.90
CA GLU A 389 -14.19 -14.39 29.02
C GLU A 389 -13.84 -14.99 30.40
N LYS A 390 -14.51 -14.54 31.48
CA LYS A 390 -14.37 -15.14 32.82
C LYS A 390 -14.73 -16.63 32.84
N ASN A 391 -15.70 -17.02 32.02
CA ASN A 391 -16.12 -18.40 31.84
C ASN A 391 -15.32 -19.16 30.77
N LYS A 392 -14.23 -18.58 30.26
CA LYS A 392 -13.32 -19.18 29.26
C LYS A 392 -14.02 -19.62 27.97
N LEU A 393 -15.09 -18.93 27.58
CA LEU A 393 -15.80 -19.19 26.33
C LEU A 393 -15.04 -18.59 25.13
N HIS A 394 -15.03 -19.29 24.01
CA HIS A 394 -14.42 -18.81 22.77
C HIS A 394 -15.29 -17.72 22.11
N LEU A 395 -14.70 -16.86 21.26
CA LEU A 395 -15.44 -15.79 20.56
C LEU A 395 -16.60 -16.31 19.69
N SER A 396 -16.53 -17.57 19.25
CA SER A 396 -17.62 -18.26 18.53
C SER A 396 -18.91 -18.38 19.33
N PHE A 397 -18.87 -18.22 20.66
CA PHE A 397 -20.05 -18.13 21.52
C PHE A 397 -21.02 -17.04 21.05
N TRP A 398 -20.51 -15.93 20.54
CA TRP A 398 -21.34 -14.82 20.07
C TRP A 398 -22.02 -15.08 18.72
N GLY A 399 -21.77 -16.24 18.07
CA GLY A 399 -22.33 -16.56 16.76
C GLY A 399 -21.76 -15.68 15.64
N GLU A 400 -22.05 -16.06 14.39
CA GLU A 400 -21.37 -15.53 13.18
C GLU A 400 -21.49 -14.01 13.00
N GLY A 401 -22.65 -13.42 13.27
CA GLY A 401 -22.85 -11.97 13.11
C GLY A 401 -22.05 -11.14 14.11
N TRP A 402 -22.12 -11.48 15.40
CA TRP A 402 -21.43 -10.73 16.45
C TRP A 402 -19.93 -11.07 16.50
N ILE A 403 -19.51 -12.31 16.20
CA ILE A 403 -18.09 -12.64 16.05
C ILE A 403 -17.47 -11.88 14.88
N GLY A 404 -18.20 -11.67 13.78
CA GLY A 404 -17.74 -10.85 12.67
C GLY A 404 -17.37 -9.43 13.12
N VAL A 405 -18.30 -8.77 13.83
CA VAL A 405 -18.05 -7.41 14.36
C VAL A 405 -16.90 -7.37 15.37
N LEU A 406 -16.87 -8.30 16.34
CA LEU A 406 -15.79 -8.36 17.33
C LEU A 406 -14.44 -8.71 16.71
N GLY A 407 -14.41 -9.64 15.76
CA GLY A 407 -13.22 -10.03 15.01
C GLY A 407 -12.64 -8.85 14.26
N GLY A 408 -13.49 -8.07 13.57
CA GLY A 408 -13.10 -6.83 12.91
C GLY A 408 -12.55 -5.77 13.86
N LEU A 409 -13.11 -5.62 15.07
CA LEU A 409 -12.62 -4.62 16.05
C LEU A 409 -11.32 -5.03 16.76
N LEU A 410 -11.11 -6.33 17.01
CA LEU A 410 -10.03 -6.82 17.87
C LEU A 410 -8.70 -7.10 17.14
N ILE A 411 -8.67 -7.03 15.81
CA ILE A 411 -7.43 -7.11 15.03
C ILE A 411 -6.57 -5.84 15.19
N LYS A 412 -5.30 -5.89 14.76
CA LYS A 412 -4.32 -4.79 14.94
C LYS A 412 -4.86 -3.46 14.40
N ARG A 413 -5.42 -3.48 13.19
CA ARG A 413 -6.14 -2.35 12.58
C ARG A 413 -7.60 -2.74 12.39
N PRO A 414 -8.55 -2.08 13.07
CA PRO A 414 -9.94 -2.48 12.98
C PRO A 414 -10.49 -2.42 11.57
N LEU A 415 -11.32 -3.39 11.22
CA LEU A 415 -12.05 -3.44 9.96
C LEU A 415 -13.55 -3.51 10.24
N TYR A 416 -14.33 -2.96 9.30
CA TYR A 416 -15.78 -3.05 9.32
C TYR A 416 -16.21 -4.43 8.84
N TYR A 417 -17.10 -5.07 9.60
CA TYR A 417 -17.73 -6.33 9.22
C TYR A 417 -18.87 -6.06 8.23
N ASP A 418 -18.59 -6.30 6.95
CA ASP A 418 -19.53 -6.01 5.87
C ASP A 418 -20.50 -7.16 5.60
N ASN A 419 -20.08 -8.38 5.93
CA ASN A 419 -20.85 -9.61 5.72
C ASN A 419 -21.33 -9.78 4.26
N TYR A 420 -20.40 -9.60 3.31
CA TYR A 420 -20.62 -9.76 1.87
C TYR A 420 -21.68 -8.84 1.24
N LYS A 421 -22.09 -7.75 1.91
CA LYS A 421 -22.99 -6.74 1.30
C LYS A 421 -22.35 -6.10 0.07
N THR A 422 -21.04 -5.89 0.10
CA THR A 422 -20.22 -5.42 -1.01
C THR A 422 -19.33 -6.54 -1.58
N GLY A 423 -19.67 -7.80 -1.34
CA GLY A 423 -18.93 -8.96 -1.83
C GLY A 423 -17.69 -9.37 -1.02
N VAL A 424 -17.36 -8.66 0.07
CA VAL A 424 -16.24 -9.01 0.97
C VAL A 424 -16.70 -9.20 2.40
N LEU A 425 -15.97 -10.00 3.18
CA LEU A 425 -16.27 -10.23 4.60
C LEU A 425 -15.93 -9.00 5.46
N TYR A 426 -14.75 -8.42 5.22
CA TYR A 426 -14.23 -7.26 5.91
C TYR A 426 -13.76 -6.19 4.93
N ARG A 427 -13.99 -4.93 5.28
CA ARG A 427 -13.49 -3.76 4.55
C ARG A 427 -13.10 -2.64 5.50
N GLU A 428 -12.55 -1.56 4.96
CA GLU A 428 -12.31 -0.33 5.73
C GLU A 428 -13.63 0.39 6.05
N PHE A 429 -13.61 1.23 7.09
CA PHE A 429 -14.76 2.08 7.42
C PHE A 429 -14.83 3.24 6.42
N TYR A 430 -15.99 3.40 5.77
CA TYR A 430 -16.19 4.42 4.74
C TYR A 430 -17.13 5.54 5.17
N SER A 431 -17.93 5.32 6.20
CA SER A 431 -18.99 6.25 6.59
C SER A 431 -19.21 6.29 8.11
N ILE A 432 -19.85 7.35 8.61
CA ILE A 432 -20.23 7.41 10.04
C ILE A 432 -21.32 6.37 10.34
N GLU A 433 -22.09 5.99 9.33
CA GLU A 433 -23.12 4.95 9.43
C GLU A 433 -22.48 3.59 9.76
N ASP A 434 -21.31 3.28 9.19
CA ASP A 434 -20.52 2.09 9.54
C ASP A 434 -20.12 2.10 11.04
N ILE A 435 -19.71 3.27 11.54
CA ILE A 435 -19.35 3.48 12.96
C ILE A 435 -20.58 3.26 13.85
N LYS A 436 -21.69 3.93 13.54
CA LYS A 436 -22.95 3.83 14.30
C LYS A 436 -23.51 2.41 14.32
N HIS A 437 -23.43 1.69 13.19
CA HIS A 437 -23.82 0.28 13.10
C HIS A 437 -22.94 -0.60 13.98
N THR A 438 -21.61 -0.46 13.87
CA THR A 438 -20.64 -1.22 14.66
C THR A 438 -20.81 -0.96 16.16
N GLU A 439 -21.02 0.31 16.53
CA GLU A 439 -21.29 0.69 17.91
C GLU A 439 -22.58 0.07 18.44
N LYS A 440 -23.66 0.08 17.64
CA LYS A 440 -24.94 -0.55 18.02
C LYS A 440 -24.76 -2.03 18.31
N VAL A 441 -24.10 -2.78 17.43
CA VAL A 441 -23.85 -4.21 17.63
C VAL A 441 -22.96 -4.45 18.86
N LEU A 442 -21.91 -3.64 19.04
CA LEU A 442 -21.07 -3.72 20.24
C LEU A 442 -21.88 -3.43 21.53
N ASN A 443 -22.81 -2.48 21.50
CA ASN A 443 -23.71 -2.20 22.62
C ASN A 443 -24.60 -3.40 22.95
N GLU A 444 -25.16 -4.06 21.92
CA GLU A 444 -26.00 -5.25 22.08
C GLU A 444 -25.21 -6.40 22.71
N ILE A 445 -24.00 -6.67 22.23
CA ILE A 445 -23.10 -7.70 22.78
C ILE A 445 -22.80 -7.41 24.26
N ILE A 446 -22.39 -6.16 24.57
CA ILE A 446 -22.05 -5.76 25.95
C ILE A 446 -23.28 -5.86 26.86
N ALA A 447 -24.46 -5.47 26.38
CA ALA A 447 -25.69 -5.57 27.14
C ALA A 447 -26.07 -7.03 27.42
N PHE A 448 -25.92 -7.90 26.42
CA PHE A 448 -26.19 -9.33 26.55
C PHE A 448 -25.22 -10.01 27.52
N ASP A 449 -23.93 -9.71 27.42
CA ASP A 449 -22.92 -10.20 28.37
C ASP A 449 -23.21 -9.73 29.82
N ARG A 450 -23.67 -8.49 29.98
CA ARG A 450 -24.12 -7.97 31.28
C ARG A 450 -25.35 -8.72 31.79
N LEU A 451 -26.31 -9.06 30.93
CA LEU A 451 -27.46 -9.88 31.31
C LEU A 451 -27.00 -11.25 31.82
N LEU A 452 -26.14 -11.94 31.07
CA LEU A 452 -25.58 -13.24 31.48
C LEU A 452 -24.81 -13.13 32.81
N SER A 453 -24.11 -12.02 33.05
CA SER A 453 -23.41 -11.79 34.32
C SER A 453 -24.32 -11.67 35.55
N ARG A 454 -25.60 -11.38 35.34
CA ARG A 454 -26.62 -11.28 36.40
C ARG A 454 -27.42 -12.57 36.57
N MET A 455 -27.37 -13.45 35.58
CA MET A 455 -28.01 -14.76 35.64
C MET A 455 -27.11 -15.73 36.40
N THR A 456 -27.70 -16.58 37.25
CA THR A 456 -27.00 -17.69 37.92
C THR A 456 -26.83 -18.87 36.95
N VAL A 457 -26.05 -18.66 35.88
CA VAL A 457 -25.82 -19.66 34.85
C VAL A 457 -24.71 -20.61 35.29
N ASN A 458 -25.04 -21.87 35.57
CA ASN A 458 -24.04 -22.89 35.91
C ASN A 458 -23.51 -23.55 34.64
N LEU A 459 -22.34 -23.09 34.20
CA LEU A 459 -21.58 -23.66 33.10
C LEU A 459 -20.82 -24.92 33.59
N ALA A 460 -21.54 -26.03 33.79
CA ALA A 460 -20.95 -27.35 34.02
C ALA A 460 -20.82 -28.12 32.69
N PRO A 461 -19.59 -28.51 32.28
CA PRO A 461 -19.40 -29.43 31.14
C PRO A 461 -20.00 -30.81 31.44
N PRO A 462 -20.33 -31.64 30.42
CA PRO A 462 -20.12 -31.41 28.98
C PRO A 462 -21.32 -30.75 28.30
N TYR A 463 -21.05 -29.76 27.44
CA TYR A 463 -22.05 -29.25 26.49
C TYR A 463 -22.01 -30.12 25.24
N GLY A 464 -23.15 -30.68 24.82
CA GLY A 464 -23.26 -31.31 23.51
C GLY A 464 -23.29 -30.24 22.42
N GLY A 465 -22.32 -30.25 21.49
CA GLY A 465 -22.28 -29.35 20.33
C GLY A 465 -21.65 -27.97 20.56
N SER A 466 -21.86 -27.04 19.61
CA SER A 466 -21.35 -25.67 19.67
C SER A 466 -22.27 -24.76 20.51
N LEU A 467 -21.84 -24.44 21.73
CA LEU A 467 -22.57 -23.51 22.60
C LEU A 467 -22.48 -22.08 22.05
N THR A 468 -23.63 -21.49 21.76
CA THR A 468 -23.77 -20.07 21.38
C THR A 468 -24.66 -19.33 22.37
N HIS A 469 -24.56 -18.01 22.43
CA HIS A 469 -25.39 -17.16 23.29
C HIS A 469 -26.90 -17.36 23.02
N LYS A 470 -27.29 -17.59 21.76
CA LYS A 470 -28.68 -17.89 21.37
C LYS A 470 -29.13 -19.24 21.91
N ASN A 471 -28.34 -20.27 21.65
CA ASN A 471 -28.67 -21.63 22.11
C ASN A 471 -28.70 -21.68 23.64
N LEU A 472 -27.76 -21.02 24.31
CA LEU A 472 -27.74 -20.94 25.78
C LEU A 472 -29.05 -20.37 26.33
N VAL A 473 -29.48 -19.20 25.85
CA VAL A 473 -30.70 -18.55 26.34
C VAL A 473 -31.95 -19.35 25.95
N LEU A 474 -31.99 -19.90 24.74
CA LEU A 474 -33.11 -20.74 24.28
C LEU A 474 -33.23 -22.01 25.14
N THR A 475 -32.13 -22.70 25.43
CA THR A 475 -32.13 -23.88 26.30
C THR A 475 -32.56 -23.53 27.72
N LEU A 476 -32.05 -22.45 28.30
CA LEU A 476 -32.47 -22.01 29.64
C LEU A 476 -33.97 -21.67 29.68
N TRP A 477 -34.48 -20.99 28.65
CA TRP A 477 -35.89 -20.62 28.58
C TRP A 477 -36.80 -21.83 28.42
N ALA A 478 -36.51 -22.70 27.44
CA ALA A 478 -37.32 -23.89 27.18
C ALA A 478 -37.35 -24.83 28.40
N ARG A 479 -36.21 -25.01 29.08
CA ARG A 479 -36.15 -25.83 30.31
C ARG A 479 -36.98 -25.22 31.44
N HIS A 480 -36.89 -23.91 31.64
CA HIS A 480 -37.68 -23.22 32.65
C HIS A 480 -39.19 -23.34 32.37
N TYR A 481 -39.61 -23.17 31.12
CA TYR A 481 -41.00 -23.29 30.71
C TYR A 481 -41.56 -24.71 30.94
N LEU A 482 -40.77 -25.75 30.65
CA LEU A 482 -41.14 -27.16 30.88
C LEU A 482 -41.00 -27.60 32.35
N GLY A 483 -40.61 -26.70 33.27
CA GLY A 483 -40.47 -27.01 34.70
C GLY A 483 -39.22 -27.84 35.04
N PHE A 484 -38.24 -27.91 34.15
CA PHE A 484 -36.97 -28.58 34.40
C PHE A 484 -35.98 -27.70 35.19
N SER A 485 -34.92 -28.32 35.72
CA SER A 485 -33.83 -27.59 36.37
C SER A 485 -33.08 -26.67 35.39
N ASP A 486 -32.61 -25.52 35.87
CA ASP A 486 -31.80 -24.50 35.14
C ASP A 486 -30.37 -24.96 34.73
N ALA A 487 -30.16 -26.27 34.65
CA ALA A 487 -28.93 -26.86 34.14
C ALA A 487 -28.84 -26.72 32.62
N ILE A 488 -27.63 -26.52 32.09
CA ILE A 488 -27.39 -26.39 30.64
C ILE A 488 -27.24 -27.79 30.02
N ILE A 489 -28.35 -28.51 30.01
CA ILE A 489 -28.45 -29.84 29.41
C ILE A 489 -29.32 -29.71 28.15
N PRO A 490 -28.86 -30.21 26.98
CA PRO A 490 -29.67 -30.24 25.78
C PRO A 490 -31.03 -30.89 26.04
N LEU A 491 -32.09 -30.33 25.47
CA LEU A 491 -33.41 -30.95 25.44
C LEU A 491 -33.46 -32.01 24.34
N ASP A 492 -34.23 -33.07 24.55
CA ASP A 492 -34.55 -33.99 23.48
C ASP A 492 -35.52 -33.35 22.48
N LEU A 493 -35.58 -33.87 21.25
CA LEU A 493 -36.37 -33.30 20.17
C LEU A 493 -37.87 -33.28 20.51
N ASP A 494 -38.37 -34.33 21.18
CA ASP A 494 -39.77 -34.41 21.61
C ASP A 494 -40.09 -33.35 22.68
N GLU A 495 -39.19 -33.13 23.64
CA GLU A 495 -39.34 -32.10 24.68
C GLU A 495 -39.31 -30.69 24.07
N PHE A 496 -38.42 -30.47 23.09
CA PHE A 496 -38.31 -29.19 22.40
C PHE A 496 -39.55 -28.91 21.54
N ASN A 497 -40.13 -29.91 20.88
CA ASN A 497 -41.34 -29.75 20.07
C ASN A 497 -42.53 -29.26 20.91
N ILE A 498 -42.69 -29.78 22.14
CA ILE A 498 -43.73 -29.32 23.06
C ILE A 498 -43.57 -27.81 23.34
N PHE A 499 -42.37 -27.38 23.72
CA PHE A 499 -42.09 -25.96 23.95
C PHE A 499 -42.29 -25.10 22.69
N PHE A 500 -41.86 -25.61 21.54
CA PHE A 500 -41.93 -24.87 20.27
C PHE A 500 -43.38 -24.69 19.80
N ASP A 501 -44.20 -25.74 19.86
CA ASP A 501 -45.61 -25.69 19.46
C ASP A 501 -46.39 -24.71 20.35
N ASP A 502 -46.15 -24.75 21.67
CA ASP A 502 -46.76 -23.83 22.64
C ASP A 502 -46.40 -22.37 22.36
N LEU A 503 -45.16 -22.08 21.92
CA LEU A 503 -44.69 -20.72 21.64
C LEU A 503 -45.43 -20.03 20.48
N TRP A 504 -46.02 -20.82 19.57
CA TRP A 504 -46.81 -20.35 18.43
C TRP A 504 -48.31 -20.62 18.58
N SER A 505 -48.70 -21.37 19.60
CA SER A 505 -50.10 -21.54 19.96
C SER A 505 -50.66 -20.17 20.36
N SER A 506 -51.66 -19.71 19.62
CA SER A 506 -52.33 -18.46 19.88
C SER A 506 -53.39 -18.71 20.94
N ASP A 507 -53.06 -18.44 22.21
CA ASP A 507 -54.09 -18.13 23.21
C ASP A 507 -54.55 -16.66 23.07
#